data_AF-A0A928FAN3-F1
#
_entry.id   AF-A0A928FAN3-F1
#
_cell.length_a   1.000
_cell.length_b   1.000
_cell.length_c   1.000
_cell.angle_alpha   90.00
_cell.angle_beta   90.00
_cell.angle_gamma   90.00
#
_symmetry.space_group_name_H-M   'P 1'
#
loop_
_entity.id
_entity.type
_entity.pdbx_description
1 polymer ?
#
loop_
_entity_poly.entity_id
_entity_poly.type
_entity_poly.pdbx_seq_one_letter_code
_entity_poly.pdbx_strand_id
1 'polypeptide(L)'
;MNIKSKINMKIAVISAALVLLLTVGVGVALSYIGYETPPLPNSFTPGVVSCAVNESFSGQVKSDVSVRNTGNVPAYIRACLVITWQSDDAELYARAPVEGDNYVITYGDSRWMKGDDGFWYYIDAVMPGADTSMLIASVAPAGEAPEGYSLSVEIIATAIQTEPVSTVEDAWGVTVLNGKIMP
;
A
#
# COMPACT_ATOMS: atom_id res chain seq x y z
N MET A 1 86.03 39.10 39.23
CA MET A 1 84.91 38.12 39.15
C MET A 1 83.98 38.57 38.02
N ASN A 2 83.87 37.80 36.93
CA ASN A 2 83.43 38.30 35.62
C ASN A 2 81.88 38.30 35.49
N ILE A 3 81.25 39.47 35.66
CA ILE A 3 79.78 39.64 35.70
C ILE A 3 79.12 39.26 34.36
N LYS A 4 79.81 39.47 33.23
CA LYS A 4 79.33 39.09 31.89
C LYS A 4 79.12 37.58 31.72
N SER A 5 79.97 36.71 32.28
CA SER A 5 79.80 35.25 32.12
C SER A 5 78.63 34.72 32.95
N LYS A 6 78.39 35.29 34.14
CA LYS A 6 77.25 34.94 34.99
C LYS A 6 75.90 35.32 34.37
N ILE A 7 75.84 36.43 33.62
CA ILE A 7 74.63 36.89 32.93
C ILE A 7 74.32 35.99 31.71
N ASN A 8 75.33 35.67 30.90
CA ASN A 8 75.14 34.77 29.75
C ASN A 8 74.75 33.34 30.18
N MET A 9 75.29 32.85 31.31
CA MET A 9 74.91 31.55 31.87
C MET A 9 73.46 31.54 32.39
N LYS A 10 72.98 32.63 33.02
CA LYS A 10 71.59 32.76 33.44
C LYS A 10 70.62 32.87 32.25
N ILE A 11 70.99 33.62 31.22
CA ILE A 11 70.19 33.73 29.98
C ILE A 11 70.12 32.39 29.27
N ALA A 12 71.23 31.64 29.19
CA ALA A 12 71.27 30.30 28.61
C ALA A 12 70.40 29.30 29.39
N VAL A 13 70.40 29.37 30.73
CA VAL A 13 69.56 28.51 31.57
C VAL A 13 68.07 28.88 31.43
N ILE A 14 67.73 30.16 31.35
CA ILE A 14 66.34 30.61 31.15
C ILE A 14 65.82 30.23 29.76
N SER A 15 66.65 30.38 28.72
CA SER A 15 66.28 29.99 27.36
C SER A 15 66.20 28.46 27.20
N ALA A 16 67.09 27.70 27.85
CA ALA A 16 66.98 26.24 27.90
C ALA A 16 65.72 25.77 28.66
N ALA A 17 65.37 26.43 29.77
CA ALA A 17 64.14 26.14 30.52
C ALA A 17 62.87 26.51 29.72
N LEU A 18 62.91 27.61 28.96
CA LEU A 18 61.80 28.03 28.10
C LEU A 18 61.61 27.08 26.91
N VAL A 19 62.70 26.60 26.30
CA VAL A 19 62.64 25.57 25.25
C VAL A 19 62.11 24.25 25.81
N LEU A 20 62.53 23.86 27.02
CA LEU A 20 62.03 22.65 27.68
C LEU A 20 60.52 22.74 27.98
N LEU A 21 60.03 23.90 28.42
CA LEU A 21 58.60 24.17 28.65
C LEU A 21 57.77 24.11 27.36
N LEU A 22 58.33 24.53 26.22
CA LEU A 22 57.66 24.48 24.92
C LEU A 22 57.60 23.06 24.32
N THR A 23 58.42 22.12 24.81
CA THR A 23 58.44 20.72 24.31
C THR A 23 57.45 19.77 25.01
N VAL A 24 56.79 20.19 26.09
CA VAL A 24 55.79 19.38 26.78
C VAL A 24 54.39 19.84 26.35
N GLY A 25 53.95 19.39 25.18
CA GLY A 25 52.62 19.78 24.71
C GLY A 25 52.22 19.37 23.31
N VAL A 26 52.75 18.27 22.75
CA VAL A 26 52.06 17.62 21.63
C VAL A 26 51.31 16.42 22.20
N GLY A 27 50.18 16.72 22.85
CA GLY A 27 49.16 15.72 23.11
C GLY A 27 48.56 15.34 21.77
N VAL A 28 49.02 14.22 21.20
CA VAL A 28 48.30 13.59 20.09
C VAL A 28 46.92 13.21 20.60
N ALA A 29 45.92 13.98 20.21
CA ALA A 29 44.53 13.58 20.34
C ALA A 29 44.30 12.43 19.36
N LEU A 30 44.52 11.18 19.81
CA LEU A 30 44.02 10.02 19.09
C LEU A 30 42.50 9.97 19.30
N SER A 31 41.75 10.63 18.41
CA SER A 31 40.32 10.38 18.30
C SER A 31 40.12 9.01 17.65
N TYR A 32 39.98 7.98 18.48
CA TYR A 32 39.44 6.69 18.01
C TYR A 32 37.93 6.87 17.82
N ILE A 33 37.49 7.40 16.67
CA ILE A 33 36.12 7.17 16.21
C ILE A 33 36.20 5.94 15.31
N GLY A 34 36.25 4.79 15.96
CA GLY A 34 36.28 3.47 15.32
C GLY A 34 35.08 2.65 15.75
N TYR A 35 33.88 3.22 15.65
CA TYR A 35 32.65 2.44 15.60
C TYR A 35 31.98 2.78 14.27
N GLU A 36 32.38 2.08 13.22
CA GLU A 36 31.50 1.84 12.09
C GLU A 36 30.37 0.96 12.63
N THR A 37 29.34 1.57 13.22
CA THR A 37 28.07 0.85 13.36
C THR A 37 27.68 0.44 11.94
N PRO A 38 27.51 -0.86 11.62
CA PRO A 38 27.06 -1.25 10.30
C PRO A 38 25.84 -0.39 9.98
N PRO A 39 25.80 0.30 8.83
CA PRO A 39 24.72 1.22 8.53
C PRO A 39 23.42 0.46 8.69
N LEU A 40 22.61 0.84 9.68
CA LEU A 40 21.22 0.39 9.74
C LEU A 40 20.63 0.85 8.40
N PRO A 41 20.27 -0.06 7.48
CA PRO A 41 19.65 0.37 6.26
C PRO A 41 18.37 1.11 6.68
N ASN A 42 18.30 2.40 6.35
CA ASN A 42 17.05 3.13 6.50
C ASN A 42 16.14 2.63 5.37
N SER A 43 15.51 1.48 5.61
CA SER A 43 14.65 0.82 4.65
C SER A 43 13.33 1.57 4.62
N PHE A 44 13.21 2.51 3.68
CA PHE A 44 11.91 3.03 3.30
C PHE A 44 11.24 2.01 2.39
N THR A 45 10.18 1.37 2.89
CA THR A 45 9.29 0.55 2.06
C THR A 45 8.16 1.45 1.55
N PRO A 46 8.07 1.70 0.23
CA PRO A 46 6.96 2.48 -0.32
C PRO A 46 5.62 1.79 -0.11
N GLY A 47 4.55 2.59 -0.05
CA GLY A 47 3.19 2.08 -0.10
C GLY A 47 2.90 1.44 -1.47
N VAL A 48 2.33 0.25 -1.44
CA VAL A 48 1.86 -0.53 -2.60
C VAL A 48 0.39 -0.80 -2.37
N VAL A 49 -0.44 -0.39 -3.33
CA VAL A 49 -1.88 -0.62 -3.33
C VAL A 49 -2.21 -1.65 -4.39
N SER A 50 -2.83 -2.75 -3.97
CA SER A 50 -3.30 -3.79 -4.87
C SER A 50 -4.43 -4.59 -4.20
N CYS A 51 -5.28 -5.21 -5.02
CA CYS A 51 -6.34 -6.08 -4.53
C CYS A 51 -6.51 -7.32 -5.41
N ALA A 52 -7.15 -8.34 -4.86
CA ALA A 52 -7.51 -9.57 -5.58
C ALA A 52 -8.94 -9.97 -5.25
N VAL A 53 -9.69 -10.44 -6.24
CA VAL A 53 -11.03 -11.00 -6.03
C VAL A 53 -10.88 -12.43 -5.54
N ASN A 54 -11.55 -12.76 -4.44
CA ASN A 54 -11.74 -14.14 -4.00
C ASN A 54 -13.14 -14.58 -4.43
N GLU A 55 -13.26 -15.75 -5.04
CA GLU A 55 -14.53 -16.31 -5.48
C GLU A 55 -14.43 -17.84 -5.56
N SER A 56 -15.59 -18.49 -5.42
CA SER A 56 -15.72 -19.94 -5.50
C SER A 56 -16.71 -20.33 -6.59
N PHE A 57 -16.42 -21.42 -7.29
CA PHE A 57 -17.29 -21.98 -8.32
C PHE A 57 -17.74 -23.38 -7.97
N SER A 58 -19.04 -23.61 -8.07
CA SER A 58 -19.66 -24.94 -8.00
C SER A 58 -20.54 -25.15 -9.23
N GLY A 59 -19.97 -25.83 -10.24
CA GLY A 59 -20.59 -25.91 -11.56
C GLY A 59 -20.74 -24.52 -12.18
N GLN A 60 -21.97 -24.11 -12.47
CA GLN A 60 -22.29 -22.79 -13.05
C GLN A 60 -22.63 -21.73 -12.00
N VAL A 61 -22.51 -22.05 -10.70
CA VAL A 61 -22.79 -21.12 -9.62
C VAL A 61 -21.49 -20.50 -9.15
N LYS A 62 -21.39 -19.17 -9.23
CA LYS A 62 -20.32 -18.39 -8.59
C LYS A 62 -20.81 -17.93 -7.23
N SER A 63 -19.96 -18.00 -6.22
CA SER A 63 -20.32 -17.75 -4.81
C SER A 63 -19.15 -17.20 -4.01
N ASP A 64 -19.45 -16.74 -2.78
CA ASP A 64 -18.45 -16.28 -1.80
C ASP A 64 -17.53 -15.18 -2.34
N VAL A 65 -18.09 -14.25 -3.13
CA VAL A 65 -17.31 -13.21 -3.78
C VAL A 65 -16.96 -12.12 -2.78
N SER A 66 -15.66 -11.93 -2.55
CA SER A 66 -15.09 -10.88 -1.71
C SER A 66 -13.82 -10.33 -2.38
N VAL A 67 -13.24 -9.27 -1.81
CA VAL A 67 -12.03 -8.66 -2.33
C VAL A 67 -11.00 -8.54 -1.22
N ARG A 68 -9.81 -9.06 -1.47
CA ARG A 68 -8.66 -8.97 -0.59
C ARG A 68 -7.81 -7.75 -0.89
N ASN A 69 -7.39 -7.02 0.14
CA ASN A 69 -6.28 -6.08 0.01
C ASN A 69 -4.96 -6.85 0.03
N THR A 70 -4.27 -6.91 -1.10
CA THR A 70 -2.98 -7.59 -1.26
C THR A 70 -1.80 -6.62 -1.17
N GLY A 71 -2.07 -5.32 -1.04
CA GLY A 71 -1.10 -4.28 -0.82
C GLY A 71 -0.54 -4.26 0.61
N ASN A 72 0.34 -3.29 0.87
CA ASN A 72 0.97 -3.10 2.19
C ASN A 72 0.46 -1.86 2.94
N VAL A 73 -0.52 -1.14 2.39
CA VAL A 73 -1.19 0.01 3.03
C VAL A 73 -2.71 -0.20 3.11
N PRO A 74 -3.41 0.43 4.06
CA PRO A 74 -4.87 0.45 4.08
C PRO A 74 -5.41 1.03 2.78
N ALA A 75 -6.45 0.41 2.23
CA ALA A 75 -7.03 0.82 0.97
C ALA A 75 -8.55 0.80 1.00
N TYR A 76 -9.16 1.76 0.34
CA TYR A 76 -10.55 1.67 -0.08
C TYR A 76 -10.65 0.80 -1.33
N ILE A 77 -11.75 0.07 -1.46
CA ILE A 77 -11.98 -0.88 -2.55
C ILE A 77 -13.32 -0.60 -3.19
N ARG A 78 -13.35 -0.57 -4.52
CA ARG A 78 -14.58 -0.62 -5.31
C ARG A 78 -14.53 -1.75 -6.34
N ALA A 79 -15.68 -2.23 -6.76
CA ALA A 79 -15.80 -3.26 -7.78
C ALA A 79 -16.92 -2.94 -8.78
N CYS A 80 -16.76 -3.34 -10.04
CA CYS A 80 -17.88 -3.41 -10.97
C CYS A 80 -18.18 -4.87 -11.33
N LEU A 81 -19.46 -5.15 -11.58
CA LEU A 81 -19.93 -6.46 -12.02
C LEU A 81 -20.20 -6.35 -13.52
N VAL A 82 -19.52 -7.18 -14.30
CA VAL A 82 -19.73 -7.30 -15.74
C VAL A 82 -20.42 -8.64 -15.99
N ILE A 83 -21.71 -8.57 -16.33
CA ILE A 83 -22.55 -9.76 -16.55
C ILE A 83 -22.91 -9.81 -18.03
N THR A 84 -22.44 -10.85 -18.71
CA THR A 84 -22.58 -11.00 -20.16
C THR A 84 -22.94 -12.44 -20.53
N TRP A 85 -23.35 -12.62 -21.78
CA TRP A 85 -23.36 -13.93 -22.41
C TRP A 85 -22.06 -14.09 -23.19
N GLN A 86 -21.35 -15.18 -22.94
CA GLN A 86 -20.06 -15.45 -23.55
C GLN A 86 -20.02 -16.86 -24.13
N SER A 87 -19.52 -17.00 -25.36
CA SER A 87 -19.25 -18.29 -25.99
C SER A 87 -17.92 -18.88 -25.52
N ASP A 88 -17.66 -20.15 -25.85
CA ASP A 88 -16.39 -20.81 -25.55
C ASP A 88 -15.18 -20.13 -26.21
N ASP A 89 -15.40 -19.44 -27.34
CA ASP A 89 -14.40 -18.66 -28.08
C ASP A 89 -14.25 -17.21 -27.54
N ALA A 90 -14.84 -16.91 -26.39
CA ALA A 90 -14.86 -15.59 -25.75
C ALA A 90 -15.56 -14.48 -26.54
N GLU A 91 -16.48 -14.84 -27.45
CA GLU A 91 -17.34 -13.86 -28.13
C GLU A 91 -18.50 -13.44 -27.22
N LEU A 92 -18.84 -12.14 -27.25
CA LEU A 92 -19.94 -11.59 -26.47
C LEU A 92 -21.23 -11.58 -27.29
N TYR A 93 -22.33 -12.03 -26.68
CA TYR A 93 -23.64 -11.87 -27.29
C TYR A 93 -24.06 -10.39 -27.29
N ALA A 94 -24.75 -9.96 -28.35
CA ALA A 94 -25.12 -8.56 -28.54
C ALA A 94 -26.07 -7.99 -27.46
N ARG A 95 -26.86 -8.85 -26.79
CA ARG A 95 -27.81 -8.44 -25.74
C ARG A 95 -27.30 -8.89 -24.38
N ALA A 96 -27.30 -8.00 -23.40
CA ALA A 96 -26.95 -8.35 -22.04
C ALA A 96 -28.00 -9.30 -21.40
N PRO A 97 -27.58 -10.23 -20.52
CA PRO A 97 -28.49 -10.98 -19.67
C PRO A 97 -29.32 -10.06 -18.77
N VAL A 98 -30.58 -10.44 -18.51
CA VAL A 98 -31.50 -9.70 -17.63
C VAL A 98 -31.59 -10.38 -16.25
N GLU A 99 -31.41 -9.61 -15.18
CA GLU A 99 -31.56 -10.09 -13.81
C GLU A 99 -33.01 -10.54 -13.55
N GLY A 100 -33.20 -11.68 -12.87
CA GLY A 100 -34.50 -12.28 -12.58
C GLY A 100 -35.02 -13.20 -13.69
N ASP A 101 -34.70 -12.92 -14.95
CA ASP A 101 -35.09 -13.75 -16.09
C ASP A 101 -33.99 -14.72 -16.52
N ASN A 102 -32.77 -14.22 -16.68
CA ASN A 102 -31.62 -14.95 -17.22
C ASN A 102 -30.60 -15.38 -16.15
N TYR A 103 -30.64 -14.74 -14.99
CA TYR A 103 -29.80 -15.10 -13.85
C TYR A 103 -30.44 -14.60 -12.56
N VAL A 104 -30.08 -15.23 -11.46
CA VAL A 104 -30.43 -14.78 -10.11
C VAL A 104 -29.13 -14.46 -9.38
N ILE A 105 -29.06 -13.26 -8.81
CA ILE A 105 -27.95 -12.81 -7.98
C ILE A 105 -28.45 -12.56 -6.55
N THR A 106 -27.71 -13.07 -5.57
CA THR A 106 -27.91 -12.77 -4.16
C THR A 106 -26.71 -11.99 -3.69
N TYR A 107 -26.91 -10.72 -3.34
CA TYR A 107 -25.88 -9.88 -2.75
C TYR A 107 -25.55 -10.32 -1.32
N GLY A 108 -24.32 -10.05 -0.91
CA GLY A 108 -23.82 -10.42 0.41
C GLY A 108 -24.18 -9.41 1.50
N ASP A 109 -23.15 -8.79 2.08
CA ASP A 109 -23.23 -7.92 3.25
C ASP A 109 -23.58 -6.45 2.86
N SER A 110 -24.34 -5.79 3.72
CA SER A 110 -24.74 -4.37 3.63
C SER A 110 -23.59 -3.35 3.64
N ARG A 111 -22.35 -3.78 3.88
CA ARG A 111 -21.15 -2.92 3.83
C ARG A 111 -20.70 -2.55 2.42
N TRP A 112 -21.38 -3.05 1.40
CA TRP A 112 -21.22 -2.61 0.02
C TRP A 112 -22.36 -1.68 -0.37
N MET A 113 -22.01 -0.52 -0.93
CA MET A 113 -22.97 0.46 -1.46
C MET A 113 -22.80 0.59 -2.97
N LYS A 114 -23.89 0.48 -3.72
CA LYS A 114 -23.88 0.72 -5.16
C LYS A 114 -23.98 2.24 -5.40
N GLY A 115 -22.99 2.80 -6.08
CA GLY A 115 -23.02 4.17 -6.58
C GLY A 115 -23.85 4.29 -7.86
N ASP A 116 -24.24 5.53 -8.18
CA ASP A 116 -24.99 5.86 -9.41
C ASP A 116 -24.15 5.65 -10.69
N ASP A 117 -22.83 5.55 -10.52
CA ASP A 117 -21.85 5.24 -11.57
C ASP A 117 -21.78 3.74 -11.94
N GLY A 118 -22.55 2.90 -11.24
CA GLY A 118 -22.60 1.45 -11.44
C GLY A 118 -21.51 0.67 -10.72
N PHE A 119 -20.63 1.32 -9.95
CA PHE A 119 -19.66 0.65 -9.10
C PHE A 119 -20.24 0.34 -7.72
N TRP A 120 -19.73 -0.72 -7.11
CA TRP A 120 -19.96 -1.05 -5.71
C TRP A 120 -18.77 -0.61 -4.89
N TYR A 121 -19.03 0.15 -3.83
CA TYR A 121 -18.03 0.70 -2.93
C TYR A 121 -18.11 -0.01 -1.59
N TYR A 122 -16.99 -0.56 -1.12
CA TYR A 122 -16.91 -1.07 0.24
C TYR A 122 -16.74 0.12 1.19
N ILE A 123 -17.66 0.25 2.15
CA ILE A 123 -17.78 1.46 2.98
C ILE A 123 -16.51 1.73 3.79
N ASP A 124 -15.90 0.68 4.35
CA ASP A 124 -14.76 0.80 5.27
C ASP A 124 -13.41 0.64 4.54
N ALA A 125 -12.36 1.24 5.09
CA ALA A 125 -11.00 0.92 4.67
C ALA A 125 -10.67 -0.56 4.96
N VAL A 126 -9.97 -1.20 4.03
CA VAL A 126 -9.51 -2.59 4.16
C VAL A 126 -8.03 -2.60 4.50
N MET A 127 -7.68 -3.19 5.63
CA MET A 127 -6.29 -3.30 6.09
C MET A 127 -5.47 -4.25 5.19
N PRO A 128 -4.14 -4.07 5.10
CA PRO A 128 -3.26 -5.00 4.39
C PRO A 128 -3.50 -6.45 4.79
N GLY A 129 -3.68 -7.31 3.80
CA GLY A 129 -3.91 -8.74 3.98
C GLY A 129 -5.32 -9.12 4.45
N ALA A 130 -6.21 -8.17 4.73
CA ALA A 130 -7.60 -8.41 5.10
C ALA A 130 -8.52 -8.47 3.87
N ASP A 131 -9.68 -9.09 4.07
CA ASP A 131 -10.73 -9.22 3.07
C ASP A 131 -11.90 -8.29 3.40
N THR A 132 -12.59 -7.82 2.36
CA THR A 132 -13.92 -7.21 2.50
C THR A 132 -14.93 -8.24 2.97
N SER A 133 -16.09 -7.77 3.41
CA SER A 133 -17.26 -8.65 3.49
C SER A 133 -17.70 -9.09 2.11
N MET A 134 -18.50 -10.14 2.05
CA MET A 134 -19.03 -10.67 0.79
C MET A 134 -19.81 -9.59 0.03
N LEU A 135 -19.47 -9.39 -1.24
CA LEU A 135 -20.22 -8.57 -2.18
C LEU A 135 -21.35 -9.39 -2.81
N ILE A 136 -21.04 -10.61 -3.25
CA ILE A 136 -22.00 -11.54 -3.85
C ILE A 136 -21.98 -12.83 -3.06
N ALA A 137 -23.12 -13.23 -2.51
CA ALA A 137 -23.28 -14.52 -1.86
C ALA A 137 -23.37 -15.63 -2.90
N SER A 138 -24.19 -15.43 -3.93
CA SER A 138 -24.30 -16.35 -5.06
C SER A 138 -24.80 -15.66 -6.31
N VAL A 139 -24.39 -16.17 -7.47
CA VAL A 139 -24.98 -15.86 -8.77
C VAL A 139 -25.04 -17.13 -9.59
N ALA A 140 -26.19 -17.38 -10.19
CA ALA A 140 -26.46 -18.57 -10.98
C ALA A 140 -27.29 -18.23 -12.22
N PRO A 141 -27.09 -18.94 -13.35
CA PRO A 141 -27.97 -18.81 -14.51
C PRO A 141 -29.40 -19.21 -14.16
N ALA A 142 -30.35 -18.54 -14.80
CA ALA A 142 -31.78 -18.81 -14.76
C ALA A 142 -32.35 -18.74 -16.17
N GLY A 143 -33.47 -19.42 -16.43
CA GLY A 143 -34.06 -19.45 -17.76
C GLY A 143 -33.14 -20.06 -18.83
N GLU A 144 -33.38 -19.69 -20.09
CA GLU A 144 -32.61 -20.17 -21.24
C GLU A 144 -31.55 -19.16 -21.68
N ALA A 145 -30.33 -19.67 -21.93
CA ALA A 145 -29.25 -18.91 -22.55
C ALA A 145 -29.40 -18.89 -24.08
N PRO A 146 -28.85 -17.88 -24.78
CA PRO A 146 -28.71 -17.92 -26.23
C PRO A 146 -27.94 -19.17 -26.69
N GLU A 147 -28.30 -19.70 -27.86
CA GLU A 147 -27.66 -20.90 -28.41
C GLU A 147 -26.14 -20.71 -28.56
N GLY A 148 -25.36 -21.58 -27.91
CA GLY A 148 -23.89 -21.52 -27.93
C GLY A 148 -23.26 -20.52 -26.95
N TYR A 149 -24.03 -19.92 -26.05
CA TYR A 149 -23.54 -18.98 -25.04
C TYR A 149 -23.81 -19.47 -23.62
N SER A 150 -22.97 -19.05 -22.68
CA SER A 150 -23.12 -19.29 -21.25
C SER A 150 -23.04 -17.98 -20.48
N LEU A 151 -23.60 -17.96 -19.27
CA LEU A 151 -23.57 -16.77 -18.41
C LEU A 151 -22.13 -16.56 -17.92
N SER A 152 -21.56 -15.40 -18.21
CA SER A 152 -20.27 -14.96 -17.71
C SER A 152 -20.48 -13.83 -16.71
N VAL A 153 -19.89 -13.98 -15.52
CA VAL A 153 -19.93 -12.97 -14.45
C VAL A 153 -18.49 -12.66 -14.07
N GLU A 154 -18.03 -11.47 -14.43
CA GLU A 154 -16.71 -10.97 -14.10
C GLU A 154 -16.81 -9.87 -13.04
N ILE A 155 -15.91 -9.91 -12.06
CA ILE A 155 -15.82 -8.91 -11.01
C ILE A 155 -14.47 -8.22 -11.17
N ILE A 156 -14.51 -6.93 -11.48
CA ILE A 156 -13.30 -6.12 -11.64
C ILE A 156 -13.19 -5.23 -10.42
N ALA A 157 -12.22 -5.52 -9.56
CA ALA A 157 -11.96 -4.76 -8.34
C ALA A 157 -10.78 -3.79 -8.52
N THR A 158 -10.90 -2.63 -7.90
CA THR A 158 -9.83 -1.61 -7.85
C THR A 158 -9.68 -1.11 -6.41
N ALA A 159 -8.46 -0.73 -6.06
CA ALA A 159 -8.12 -0.25 -4.73
C ALA A 159 -7.34 1.07 -4.79
N ILE A 160 -7.57 1.96 -3.83
CA ILE A 160 -6.86 3.23 -3.63
C ILE A 160 -6.47 3.36 -2.16
N GLN A 161 -5.25 3.83 -1.87
CA GLN A 161 -4.80 4.08 -0.50
C GLN A 161 -5.71 5.06 0.24
N THR A 162 -5.87 4.87 1.55
CA THR A 162 -6.76 5.73 2.36
C THR A 162 -6.22 7.13 2.61
N GLU A 163 -4.90 7.31 2.48
CA GLU A 163 -4.21 8.55 2.85
C GLU A 163 -3.36 9.10 1.69
N PRO A 164 -3.40 10.42 1.42
CA PRO A 164 -4.37 11.36 1.96
C PRO A 164 -5.79 11.05 1.45
N VAL A 165 -6.81 11.37 2.23
CA VAL A 165 -8.23 11.13 1.88
C VAL A 165 -8.62 11.71 0.52
N SER A 166 -8.08 12.87 0.15
CA SER A 166 -8.33 13.49 -1.16
C SER A 166 -7.98 12.57 -2.34
N THR A 167 -7.08 11.60 -2.15
CA THR A 167 -6.72 10.63 -3.20
C THR A 167 -7.94 9.86 -3.71
N VAL A 168 -8.80 9.38 -2.81
CA VAL A 168 -9.98 8.61 -3.20
C VAL A 168 -11.12 9.51 -3.66
N GLU A 169 -11.28 10.68 -3.02
CA GLU A 169 -12.30 11.66 -3.38
C GLU A 169 -12.05 12.21 -4.79
N ASP A 170 -10.81 12.58 -5.12
CA ASP A 170 -10.45 13.10 -6.44
C ASP A 170 -10.53 12.02 -7.53
N ALA A 171 -10.12 10.79 -7.22
CA ALA A 171 -10.06 9.70 -8.20
C ALA A 171 -11.44 9.12 -8.53
N TRP A 172 -12.33 9.01 -7.54
CA TRP A 172 -13.63 8.34 -7.68
C TRP A 172 -14.82 9.29 -7.56
N GLY A 173 -14.62 10.56 -7.18
CA GLY A 173 -15.71 11.52 -7.01
C GLY A 173 -16.60 11.24 -5.79
N VAL A 174 -16.12 10.43 -4.85
CA VAL A 174 -16.84 10.06 -3.62
C VAL A 174 -16.55 11.04 -2.49
N THR A 175 -17.36 11.03 -1.44
CA THR A 175 -17.05 11.72 -0.18
C THR A 175 -16.58 10.73 0.86
N VAL A 176 -15.55 11.08 1.65
CA VAL A 176 -15.12 10.27 2.79
C VAL A 176 -15.42 11.00 4.10
N LEU A 177 -16.33 10.43 4.89
CA LEU A 177 -16.69 10.99 6.20
C LEU A 177 -16.35 9.99 7.31
N ASN A 178 -15.54 10.42 8.27
CA ASN A 178 -15.09 9.58 9.40
C ASN A 178 -14.46 8.23 8.94
N GLY A 179 -13.68 8.26 7.86
CA GLY A 179 -13.01 7.07 7.32
C GLY A 179 -13.94 6.10 6.59
N LYS A 180 -15.13 6.55 6.18
CA LYS A 180 -16.11 5.77 5.45
C LYS A 180 -16.45 6.41 4.11
N ILE A 181 -16.48 5.61 3.05
CA ILE A 181 -16.93 6.07 1.73
C ILE A 181 -18.45 6.30 1.74
N MET A 182 -18.84 7.44 1.17
CA MET A 182 -20.20 7.79 0.82
C MET A 182 -20.19 8.05 -0.70
N PRO A 183 -20.57 7.04 -1.51
CA PRO A 183 -20.55 7.14 -2.97
C PRO A 183 -21.73 7.94 -3.52
#